data_AF-A0AA36HYL7-F1
#
_entry.id   AF-A0AA36HYL7-F1
#
_cell.length_a   1.000
_cell.length_b   1.000
_cell.length_c   1.000
_cell.angle_alpha   90.00
_cell.angle_beta   90.00
_cell.angle_gamma   90.00
#
_symmetry.space_group_name_H-M   'P 1'
#
loop_
_entity.id
_entity.type
_entity.pdbx_description
1 polymer ?
#
loop_
_entity_poly.entity_id
_entity_poly.type
_entity_poly.pdbx_seq_one_letter_code
_entity_poly.pdbx_strand_id
1 'polypeptide(L)'
;MGSRQSCCSASGKAEVEVVSAQPSVQDTQAEEGVDEEAPNAAVSHVGSSMSLRRARMESKSQLVVDKDVLRGIRLSRTLRRLGALWLTSPADLKESARGLLWEQSQPVESLDRFLSHTWWTSGRLKLLALLLQNGWPFMLLCYVLAAAAAASLHFSLSNVQSRLEKDREFIYKSINDWYGSEEAFTEHVRGPLKKELLASTADLPVQYSFLMVLPFFSVSLDALLGCSMAGVSVVDLLPRFFANDIGWAVLWFLLGTKLTWRLTEIFSAQRSCRAMDYATTCFIYFAGYVCWSFVGGEVVVLVWAGLWPSVAWAAFLIVMIYLQYRSGLCDGAGVVPAASPRTPAKAGRAALKRLQEALNRGAEALVASPAKQPRGAGLTPELAYARQKLVTSEKGA
;
A
#
# COMPACT_ATOMS: atom_id res chain seq x y z
N MET A 1 -24.10 22.87 -37.69
CA MET A 1 -23.56 22.09 -38.82
C MET A 1 -22.18 22.63 -39.13
N GLY A 2 -21.12 21.94 -38.69
CA GLY A 2 -19.73 22.39 -38.85
C GLY A 2 -18.87 21.20 -39.29
N SER A 3 -18.24 21.33 -40.46
CA SER A 3 -17.46 20.27 -41.10
C SER A 3 -16.15 20.03 -40.36
N ARG A 4 -15.91 18.79 -39.96
CA ARG A 4 -14.59 18.32 -39.50
C ARG A 4 -13.67 18.19 -40.71
N GLN A 5 -12.63 19.01 -40.78
CA GLN A 5 -11.52 18.80 -41.71
C GLN A 5 -10.55 17.77 -41.13
N SER A 6 -10.23 16.78 -41.96
CA SER A 6 -9.29 15.69 -41.74
C SER A 6 -7.86 16.19 -41.91
N CYS A 7 -7.04 16.08 -40.88
CA CYS A 7 -5.59 16.33 -40.94
C CYS A 7 -4.85 14.99 -41.06
N CYS A 8 -4.65 14.52 -42.29
CA CYS A 8 -3.64 13.51 -42.61
C CYS A 8 -2.91 13.94 -43.87
N SER A 9 -1.78 14.61 -43.70
CA SER A 9 -0.81 14.77 -44.78
C SER A 9 0.62 14.84 -44.22
N ALA A 10 1.50 14.17 -44.97
CA ALA A 10 2.96 14.12 -44.88
C ALA A 10 3.58 13.05 -43.96
N SER A 11 3.78 11.85 -44.52
CA SER A 11 4.74 10.88 -44.02
C SER A 11 6.17 11.40 -44.22
N GLY A 12 6.83 11.80 -43.14
CA GLY A 12 8.29 11.84 -43.09
C GLY A 12 8.80 10.40 -43.07
N LYS A 13 9.62 10.03 -44.06
CA LYS A 13 10.38 8.77 -44.04
C LYS A 13 11.43 8.88 -42.93
N ALA A 14 11.19 8.21 -41.80
CA ALA A 14 12.23 7.98 -40.82
C ALA A 14 13.16 6.86 -41.35
N GLU A 15 14.43 7.19 -41.50
CA GLU A 15 15.50 6.25 -41.82
C GLU A 15 15.74 5.38 -40.57
N VAL A 16 15.35 4.12 -40.64
CA VAL A 16 15.58 3.14 -39.58
C VAL A 16 16.96 2.52 -39.82
N GLU A 17 17.92 2.92 -39.00
CA GLU A 17 19.25 2.30 -38.95
C GLU A 17 19.13 0.90 -38.31
N VAL A 18 19.24 -0.12 -39.15
CA VAL A 18 19.23 -1.52 -38.72
C VAL A 18 20.63 -1.90 -38.28
N VAL A 19 20.89 -1.85 -36.97
CA VAL A 19 22.11 -2.41 -36.37
C VAL A 19 22.02 -3.94 -36.43
N SER A 20 22.69 -4.51 -37.43
CA SER A 20 22.83 -5.96 -37.60
C SER A 20 23.88 -6.48 -36.62
N ALA A 21 23.44 -7.18 -35.57
CA ALA A 21 24.35 -7.94 -34.72
C ALA A 21 24.88 -9.16 -35.50
N GLN A 22 26.18 -9.13 -35.84
CA GLN A 22 26.88 -10.31 -36.37
C GLN A 22 27.03 -11.35 -35.25
N PRO A 23 26.64 -12.62 -35.48
CA PRO A 23 27.04 -13.71 -34.60
C PRO A 23 28.53 -14.00 -34.81
N SER A 24 29.31 -13.90 -33.74
CA SER A 24 30.69 -14.39 -33.69
C SER A 24 30.66 -15.93 -33.67
N VAL A 25 30.71 -16.54 -34.84
CA VAL A 25 31.00 -17.96 -34.99
C VAL A 25 32.50 -18.12 -34.77
N GLN A 26 32.89 -18.73 -33.64
CA GLN A 26 34.24 -19.22 -33.44
C GLN A 26 34.38 -20.55 -34.20
N ASP A 27 35.25 -20.53 -35.20
CA ASP A 27 35.68 -21.69 -35.95
C ASP A 27 36.33 -22.74 -35.04
N THR A 28 35.80 -23.96 -35.08
CA THR A 28 36.57 -25.16 -34.75
C THR A 28 36.91 -25.84 -36.07
N GLN A 29 38.18 -25.73 -36.46
CA GLN A 29 38.75 -26.42 -37.61
C GLN A 29 38.83 -27.92 -37.32
N ALA A 30 38.25 -28.72 -38.21
CA ALA A 30 38.68 -30.09 -38.46
C ALA A 30 38.73 -30.27 -39.98
N GLU A 31 39.95 -30.43 -40.47
CA GLU A 31 40.29 -30.75 -41.85
C GLU A 31 39.78 -32.16 -42.19
N GLU A 32 39.14 -32.31 -43.34
CA GLU A 32 39.50 -33.38 -44.28
C GLU A 32 38.88 -33.07 -45.65
N GLY A 33 39.77 -33.01 -46.64
CA GLY A 33 39.47 -32.58 -48.00
C GLY A 33 38.85 -33.69 -48.84
N VAL A 34 37.95 -33.28 -49.73
CA VAL A 34 37.73 -33.93 -51.02
C VAL A 34 37.49 -32.81 -52.03
N ASP A 35 38.42 -32.73 -52.99
CA ASP A 35 38.34 -31.87 -54.15
C ASP A 35 37.21 -32.34 -55.07
N GLU A 36 36.26 -31.46 -55.41
CA GLU A 36 35.53 -31.58 -56.66
C GLU A 36 35.14 -30.20 -57.21
N GLU A 37 35.52 -30.01 -58.46
CA GLU A 37 35.67 -28.78 -59.21
C GLU A 37 34.46 -28.60 -60.14
N ALA A 38 33.73 -27.47 -60.06
CA ALA A 38 32.98 -26.75 -61.12
C ALA A 38 31.78 -25.94 -60.55
N PRO A 39 31.13 -25.06 -61.34
CA PRO A 39 31.66 -23.84 -61.90
C PRO A 39 30.92 -22.59 -61.35
N ASN A 40 31.60 -21.46 -61.41
CA ASN A 40 31.09 -20.12 -61.10
C ASN A 40 29.80 -19.78 -61.86
N ALA A 41 28.65 -19.85 -61.18
CA ALA A 41 27.45 -19.13 -61.56
C ALA A 41 27.25 -17.96 -60.58
N ALA A 42 27.47 -16.74 -61.09
CA ALA A 42 27.27 -15.49 -60.37
C ALA A 42 25.77 -15.34 -59.99
N VAL A 43 25.42 -15.71 -58.76
CA VAL A 43 24.09 -15.48 -58.18
C VAL A 43 24.06 -14.10 -57.54
N SER A 44 23.71 -13.10 -58.35
CA SER A 44 23.31 -11.78 -57.90
C SER A 44 21.83 -11.81 -57.48
N HIS A 45 21.54 -12.21 -56.23
CA HIS A 45 20.17 -12.12 -55.70
C HIS A 45 20.12 -11.78 -54.19
N VAL A 46 20.80 -10.71 -53.79
CA VAL A 46 20.76 -10.20 -52.40
C VAL A 46 19.51 -9.31 -52.13
N GLY A 47 18.67 -9.05 -53.13
CA GLY A 47 17.51 -8.15 -53.01
C GLY A 47 16.18 -8.74 -52.50
N SER A 48 16.06 -10.06 -52.29
CA SER A 48 14.75 -10.73 -52.07
C SER A 48 14.56 -11.39 -50.69
N SER A 49 15.44 -11.12 -49.72
CA SER A 49 15.37 -11.76 -48.39
C SER A 49 14.35 -11.08 -47.45
N MET A 50 14.21 -9.76 -47.54
CA MET A 50 13.32 -9.00 -46.64
C MET A 50 11.83 -9.14 -46.99
N SER A 51 11.47 -9.23 -48.27
CA SER A 51 10.06 -9.40 -48.70
C SER A 51 9.54 -10.80 -48.34
N LEU A 52 10.36 -11.84 -48.51
CA LEU A 52 10.03 -13.21 -48.12
C LEU A 52 9.91 -13.36 -46.60
N ARG A 53 10.79 -12.74 -45.81
CA ARG A 53 10.65 -12.71 -44.34
C ARG A 53 9.37 -11.97 -43.90
N ARG A 54 9.00 -10.88 -44.57
CA ARG A 54 7.76 -10.14 -44.27
C ARG A 54 6.51 -10.94 -44.61
N ALA A 55 6.45 -11.54 -45.79
CA ALA A 55 5.37 -12.43 -46.20
C ALA A 55 5.25 -13.65 -45.29
N ARG A 56 6.38 -14.17 -44.79
CA ARG A 56 6.41 -15.29 -43.83
C ARG A 56 5.96 -14.89 -42.42
N MET A 57 6.21 -13.65 -41.99
CA MET A 57 5.67 -13.10 -40.73
C MET A 57 4.19 -12.71 -40.81
N GLU A 58 3.72 -12.26 -41.99
CA GLU A 58 2.30 -11.99 -42.25
C GLU A 58 1.47 -13.28 -42.32
N SER A 59 2.11 -14.38 -42.73
CA SER A 59 1.58 -15.73 -42.55
C SER A 59 1.58 -16.10 -41.07
N LYS A 60 0.51 -15.73 -40.35
CA LYS A 60 0.23 -16.06 -38.94
C LYS A 60 0.37 -17.55 -38.58
N SER A 61 0.60 -18.44 -39.55
CA SER A 61 0.92 -19.85 -39.36
C SER A 61 2.23 -20.09 -38.59
N GLN A 62 3.19 -19.16 -38.57
CA GLN A 62 4.45 -19.35 -37.81
C GLN A 62 4.30 -19.17 -36.29
N LEU A 63 3.18 -18.64 -35.81
CA LEU A 63 2.90 -18.52 -34.37
C LEU A 63 2.00 -19.66 -33.84
N VAL A 64 1.63 -20.61 -34.71
CA VAL A 64 0.94 -21.82 -34.27
C VAL A 64 1.99 -22.71 -33.64
N VAL A 65 2.10 -22.62 -32.31
CA VAL A 65 2.90 -23.55 -31.52
C VAL A 65 2.35 -24.95 -31.72
N ASP A 66 3.20 -25.91 -32.07
CA ASP A 66 2.81 -27.31 -32.20
C ASP A 66 2.10 -27.77 -30.92
N LYS A 67 0.87 -28.27 -31.07
CA LYS A 67 0.03 -28.67 -29.94
C LYS A 67 0.69 -29.75 -29.09
N ASP A 68 1.52 -30.58 -29.71
CA ASP A 68 2.25 -31.66 -29.03
C ASP A 68 3.38 -31.15 -28.13
N VAL A 69 3.85 -29.92 -28.37
CA VAL A 69 4.89 -29.26 -27.57
C VAL A 69 4.28 -28.37 -26.47
N LEU A 70 2.99 -28.03 -26.59
CA LEU A 70 2.30 -27.15 -25.65
C LEU A 70 2.02 -27.85 -24.33
N ARG A 71 2.81 -27.54 -23.30
CA ARG A 71 2.61 -28.05 -21.93
C ARG A 71 2.46 -26.90 -20.95
N GLY A 72 1.51 -27.04 -20.02
CA GLY A 72 1.18 -26.04 -19.01
C GLY A 72 1.38 -26.58 -17.59
N ILE A 73 1.74 -25.70 -16.65
CA ILE A 73 1.72 -25.97 -15.21
C ILE A 73 0.70 -25.01 -14.58
N ARG A 74 -0.21 -25.53 -13.76
CA ARG A 74 -1.16 -24.69 -13.01
C ARG A 74 -0.41 -23.67 -12.16
N LEU A 75 -0.76 -22.39 -12.29
CA LEU A 75 -0.10 -21.28 -11.58
C LEU A 75 -0.03 -21.50 -10.07
N SER A 76 -1.10 -22.00 -9.45
CA SER A 76 -1.15 -22.32 -8.02
C SER A 76 -0.09 -23.35 -7.59
N ARG A 77 0.30 -24.29 -8.45
CA ARG A 77 1.39 -25.24 -8.17
C ARG A 77 2.75 -24.54 -8.22
N THR A 78 2.95 -23.66 -9.20
CA THR A 78 4.22 -22.91 -9.35
C THR A 78 4.48 -21.94 -8.20
N LEU A 79 3.41 -21.48 -7.51
CA LEU A 79 3.51 -20.59 -6.34
C LEU A 79 3.71 -21.34 -5.02
N ARG A 80 3.59 -22.68 -4.99
CA ARG A 80 3.94 -23.46 -3.79
C ARG A 80 5.42 -23.29 -3.45
N ARG A 81 5.76 -23.48 -2.17
CA ARG A 81 7.13 -23.26 -1.66
C ARG A 81 7.63 -21.84 -1.95
N LEU A 82 6.77 -20.85 -1.71
CA LEU A 82 7.05 -19.42 -1.93
C LEU A 82 7.53 -19.15 -3.36
N GLY A 83 6.95 -19.86 -4.32
CA GLY A 83 7.32 -19.83 -5.73
C GLY A 83 8.82 -19.87 -6.00
N ALA A 84 9.55 -20.76 -5.32
CA ALA A 84 10.97 -21.01 -5.58
C ALA A 84 11.29 -21.21 -7.07
N LEU A 85 10.36 -21.78 -7.84
CA LEU A 85 10.46 -21.92 -9.30
C LEU A 85 10.65 -20.58 -10.02
N TRP A 86 10.07 -19.50 -9.51
CA TRP A 86 10.16 -18.16 -10.07
C TRP A 86 11.43 -17.42 -9.64
N LEU A 87 12.12 -17.91 -8.60
CA LEU A 87 13.35 -17.30 -8.09
C LEU A 87 14.62 -17.81 -8.77
N THR A 88 14.55 -18.92 -9.50
CA THR A 88 15.67 -19.55 -10.19
C THR A 88 15.41 -19.58 -11.69
N SER A 89 16.39 -19.16 -12.50
CA SER A 89 16.27 -19.25 -13.95
C SER A 89 16.18 -20.73 -14.37
N PRO A 90 15.30 -21.11 -15.31
CA PRO A 90 15.26 -22.47 -15.83
C PRO A 90 16.60 -22.96 -16.40
N ALA A 91 17.42 -22.04 -16.92
CA ALA A 91 18.77 -22.33 -17.41
C ALA A 91 19.71 -22.80 -16.30
N ASP A 92 19.54 -22.29 -15.07
CA ASP A 92 20.40 -22.62 -13.92
C ASP A 92 19.94 -23.88 -13.17
N LEU A 93 18.78 -24.44 -13.54
CA LEU A 93 18.27 -25.66 -12.93
C LEU A 93 19.11 -26.86 -13.36
N LYS A 94 19.43 -27.73 -12.38
CA LYS A 94 20.03 -29.05 -12.65
C LYS A 94 19.08 -29.89 -13.51
N GLU A 95 19.64 -30.76 -14.34
CA GLU A 95 18.87 -31.59 -15.28
C GLU A 95 17.76 -32.41 -14.59
N SER A 96 18.04 -32.95 -13.39
CA SER A 96 17.04 -33.66 -12.59
C SER A 96 15.86 -32.78 -12.15
N ALA A 97 16.12 -31.50 -11.84
CA ALA A 97 15.06 -30.55 -11.49
C ALA A 97 14.24 -30.12 -12.72
N ARG A 98 14.88 -30.00 -13.90
CA ARG A 98 14.18 -29.77 -15.17
C ARG A 98 13.27 -30.94 -15.53
N GLY A 99 13.75 -32.18 -15.35
CA GLY A 99 12.95 -33.40 -15.52
C GLY A 99 11.70 -33.40 -14.62
N LEU A 100 11.85 -33.03 -13.34
CA LEU A 100 10.70 -32.91 -12.43
C LEU A 100 9.70 -31.83 -12.87
N LEU A 101 10.15 -30.72 -13.43
CA LEU A 101 9.25 -29.69 -13.97
C LEU A 101 8.51 -30.18 -15.22
N TRP A 102 9.21 -30.92 -16.07
CA TRP A 102 8.62 -31.57 -17.23
C TRP A 102 7.53 -32.56 -16.80
N GLU A 103 7.80 -33.41 -15.81
CA GLU A 103 6.80 -34.35 -15.26
C GLU A 103 5.59 -33.64 -14.62
N GLN A 104 5.80 -32.47 -14.00
CA GLN A 104 4.72 -31.67 -13.41
C GLN A 104 3.85 -30.94 -14.43
N SER A 105 4.38 -30.68 -15.62
CA SER A 105 3.63 -30.06 -16.72
C SER A 105 2.69 -31.07 -17.39
N GLN A 106 1.56 -30.59 -17.90
CA GLN A 106 0.56 -31.40 -18.58
C GLN A 106 0.37 -30.87 -20.01
N PRO A 107 0.18 -31.75 -21.02
CA PRO A 107 -0.21 -31.28 -22.35
C PRO A 107 -1.52 -30.50 -22.24
N VAL A 108 -1.60 -29.37 -22.92
CA VAL A 108 -2.76 -28.47 -22.90
C VAL A 108 -3.10 -28.08 -24.33
N GLU A 109 -4.38 -27.88 -24.64
CA GLU A 109 -4.79 -27.46 -26.00
C GLU A 109 -4.53 -25.97 -26.26
N SER A 110 -4.55 -25.16 -25.20
CA SER A 110 -4.32 -23.72 -25.23
C SER A 110 -3.75 -23.22 -23.90
N LEU A 111 -3.09 -22.05 -23.92
CA LEU A 111 -2.60 -21.37 -22.72
C LEU A 111 -3.52 -20.19 -22.39
N ASP A 112 -4.12 -20.19 -21.19
CA ASP A 112 -4.95 -19.06 -20.73
C ASP A 112 -4.13 -17.80 -20.49
N ARG A 113 -2.90 -17.98 -19.97
CA ARG A 113 -1.93 -16.91 -19.68
C ARG A 113 -0.53 -17.41 -20.00
N PHE A 114 0.17 -16.68 -20.86
CA PHE A 114 1.58 -16.91 -21.12
C PHE A 114 2.43 -15.98 -20.25
N LEU A 115 3.21 -16.57 -19.33
CA LEU A 115 4.16 -15.85 -18.49
C LEU A 115 5.57 -16.25 -18.94
N SER A 116 6.27 -15.36 -19.64
CA SER A 116 7.61 -15.70 -20.12
C SER A 116 8.65 -15.53 -19.00
N HIS A 117 9.50 -16.54 -18.83
CA HIS A 117 10.61 -16.50 -17.87
C HIS A 117 11.72 -15.52 -18.30
N THR A 118 11.73 -15.11 -19.58
CA THR A 118 12.76 -14.27 -20.21
C THR A 118 12.68 -12.77 -19.92
N TRP A 119 11.74 -12.29 -19.10
CA TRP A 119 11.70 -10.86 -18.80
C TRP A 119 12.93 -10.45 -17.99
N TRP A 120 13.49 -9.28 -18.31
CA TRP A 120 14.54 -8.56 -17.59
C TRP A 120 14.20 -8.33 -16.09
N THR A 121 12.94 -8.50 -15.70
CA THR A 121 12.49 -8.34 -14.32
C THR A 121 12.99 -9.47 -13.42
N SER A 122 13.47 -9.11 -12.22
CA SER A 122 13.97 -10.08 -11.26
C SER A 122 12.89 -11.10 -10.88
N GLY A 123 13.29 -12.36 -10.68
CA GLY A 123 12.37 -13.43 -10.29
C GLY A 123 11.55 -13.14 -9.03
N ARG A 124 12.12 -12.34 -8.11
CA ARG A 124 11.45 -11.88 -6.87
C ARG A 124 10.24 -10.99 -7.17
N LEU A 125 10.35 -10.06 -8.12
CA LEU A 125 9.24 -9.17 -8.50
C LEU A 125 8.14 -9.95 -9.20
N LYS A 126 8.50 -10.92 -10.05
CA LYS A 126 7.54 -11.83 -10.69
C LYS A 126 6.78 -12.63 -9.64
N LEU A 127 7.49 -13.21 -8.68
CA LEU A 127 6.89 -13.93 -7.57
C LEU A 127 5.92 -13.05 -6.78
N LEU A 128 6.33 -11.82 -6.44
CA LEU A 128 5.50 -10.89 -5.68
C LEU A 128 4.22 -10.53 -6.44
N ALA A 129 4.33 -10.21 -7.74
CA ALA A 129 3.18 -9.92 -8.58
C ALA A 129 2.21 -11.09 -8.68
N LEU A 130 2.72 -12.32 -8.84
CA LEU A 130 1.90 -13.53 -8.94
C LEU A 130 1.26 -13.92 -7.60
N LEU A 131 1.97 -13.71 -6.47
CA LEU A 131 1.42 -13.86 -5.13
C LEU A 131 0.32 -12.84 -4.85
N LEU A 132 0.50 -11.58 -5.27
CA LEU A 132 -0.54 -10.56 -5.11
C LEU A 132 -1.77 -10.89 -5.97
N GLN A 133 -1.56 -11.27 -7.23
CA GLN A 133 -2.63 -11.60 -8.17
C GLN A 133 -3.44 -12.84 -7.79
N ASN A 134 -2.83 -13.86 -7.18
CA ASN A 134 -3.55 -15.07 -6.75
C ASN A 134 -3.90 -15.08 -5.27
N GLY A 135 -3.20 -14.30 -4.44
CA GLY A 135 -3.33 -14.28 -2.99
C GLY A 135 -4.34 -13.25 -2.47
N TRP A 136 -4.88 -12.38 -3.33
CA TRP A 136 -5.86 -11.38 -2.90
C TRP A 136 -7.09 -11.95 -2.17
N PRO A 137 -7.65 -13.15 -2.50
CA PRO A 137 -8.77 -13.69 -1.73
C PRO A 137 -8.34 -14.07 -0.31
N PHE A 138 -7.12 -14.58 -0.14
CA PHE A 138 -6.57 -14.90 1.17
C PHE A 138 -6.25 -13.64 1.98
N MET A 139 -5.66 -12.62 1.35
CA MET A 139 -5.44 -11.32 2.00
C MET A 139 -6.76 -10.67 2.43
N LEU A 140 -7.79 -10.74 1.59
CA LEU A 140 -9.13 -10.26 1.91
C LEU A 140 -9.75 -11.04 3.07
N LEU A 141 -9.61 -12.37 3.08
CA LEU A 141 -10.06 -13.20 4.20
C LEU A 141 -9.33 -12.84 5.50
N CYS A 142 -8.00 -12.73 5.48
CA CYS A 142 -7.21 -12.29 6.63
C CYS A 142 -7.64 -10.90 7.11
N TYR A 143 -7.90 -9.96 6.19
CA TYR A 143 -8.41 -8.64 6.52
C TYR A 143 -9.78 -8.72 7.20
N VAL A 144 -10.72 -9.50 6.66
CA VAL A 144 -12.06 -9.69 7.25
C VAL A 144 -11.96 -10.32 8.64
N LEU A 145 -11.10 -11.32 8.83
CA LEU A 145 -10.86 -11.95 10.13
C LEU A 145 -10.23 -10.98 11.13
N ALA A 146 -9.26 -10.17 10.69
CA ALA A 146 -8.63 -9.15 11.53
C ALA A 146 -9.63 -8.04 11.92
N ALA A 147 -10.45 -7.58 10.97
CA ALA A 147 -11.50 -6.60 11.22
C ALA A 147 -12.58 -7.17 12.15
N ALA A 148 -12.98 -8.43 11.97
CA ALA A 148 -13.91 -9.11 12.86
C ALA A 148 -13.31 -9.27 14.26
N ALA A 149 -12.04 -9.66 14.39
CA ALA A 149 -11.35 -9.72 15.67
C ALA A 149 -11.28 -8.34 16.34
N ALA A 150 -10.92 -7.29 15.60
CA ALA A 150 -10.89 -5.91 16.09
C ALA A 150 -12.27 -5.42 16.53
N ALA A 151 -13.34 -5.76 15.79
CA ALA A 151 -14.71 -5.46 16.17
C ALA A 151 -15.18 -6.28 17.39
N SER A 152 -14.68 -7.51 17.54
CA SER A 152 -14.95 -8.39 18.67
C SER A 152 -14.18 -7.98 19.93
N LEU A 153 -13.07 -7.26 19.77
CA LEU A 153 -12.36 -6.55 20.83
C LEU A 153 -13.15 -5.31 21.25
N HIS A 154 -14.43 -5.50 21.57
CA HIS A 154 -15.21 -4.48 22.25
C HIS A 154 -14.58 -4.27 23.62
N PHE A 155 -14.08 -3.06 23.87
CA PHE A 155 -13.47 -2.72 25.15
C PHE A 155 -14.51 -2.93 26.27
N SER A 156 -14.32 -3.99 27.04
CA SER A 156 -15.02 -4.28 28.27
C SER A 156 -14.00 -4.31 29.38
N LEU A 157 -14.22 -3.52 30.44
CA LEU A 157 -13.30 -3.45 31.57
C LEU A 157 -13.06 -4.84 32.19
N SER A 158 -14.12 -5.66 32.22
CA SER A 158 -14.12 -7.03 32.70
C SER A 158 -13.16 -7.96 31.94
N ASN A 159 -12.80 -7.63 30.70
CA ASN A 159 -11.92 -8.43 29.85
C ASN A 159 -10.46 -7.96 29.88
N VAL A 160 -10.13 -6.93 30.66
CA VAL A 160 -8.75 -6.46 30.81
C VAL A 160 -7.96 -7.50 31.59
N GLN A 161 -7.10 -8.25 30.88
CA GLN A 161 -6.17 -9.17 31.50
C GLN A 161 -4.96 -8.40 32.02
N SER A 162 -4.88 -8.25 33.35
CA SER A 162 -3.63 -7.84 34.01
C SER A 162 -2.77 -9.07 34.27
N ARG A 163 -1.45 -8.96 34.05
CA ARG A 163 -0.50 -10.05 34.38
C ARG A 163 -0.45 -10.34 35.89
N LEU A 164 -0.73 -9.34 36.73
CA LEU A 164 -0.75 -9.45 38.18
C LEU A 164 -2.11 -9.02 38.71
N GLU A 165 -2.71 -9.86 39.55
CA GLU A 165 -4.02 -9.58 40.17
C GLU A 165 -3.97 -8.30 41.02
N LYS A 166 -2.82 -8.01 41.66
CA LYS A 166 -2.62 -6.77 42.44
C LYS A 166 -2.75 -5.51 41.60
N ASP A 167 -2.22 -5.51 40.37
CA ASP A 167 -2.34 -4.37 39.47
C ASP A 167 -3.79 -4.21 39.00
N ARG A 168 -4.50 -5.33 38.83
CA ARG A 168 -5.93 -5.32 38.52
C ARG A 168 -6.69 -4.64 39.66
N GLU A 169 -6.56 -5.14 40.88
CA GLU A 169 -7.18 -4.55 42.07
C GLU A 169 -6.84 -3.06 42.24
N PHE A 170 -5.57 -2.69 42.01
CA PHE A 170 -5.14 -1.29 42.08
C PHE A 170 -5.82 -0.40 41.03
N ILE A 171 -5.94 -0.86 39.78
CA ILE A 171 -6.62 -0.14 38.71
C ILE A 171 -8.12 -0.02 39.00
N TYR A 172 -8.80 -1.10 39.39
CA TYR A 172 -10.23 -1.09 39.75
C TYR A 172 -10.50 -0.17 40.93
N LYS A 173 -9.65 -0.22 41.96
CA LYS A 173 -9.74 0.70 43.10
C LYS A 173 -9.56 2.15 42.68
N SER A 174 -8.56 2.45 41.84
CA SER A 174 -8.34 3.81 41.34
C SER A 174 -9.51 4.31 40.48
N ILE A 175 -10.10 3.44 39.66
CA ILE A 175 -11.29 3.74 38.87
C ILE A 175 -12.48 4.07 39.78
N ASN A 176 -12.73 3.27 40.82
CA ASN A 176 -13.78 3.55 41.79
C ASN A 176 -13.50 4.83 42.60
N ASP A 177 -12.25 5.08 42.99
CA ASP A 177 -11.87 6.28 43.75
C ASP A 177 -12.05 7.56 42.91
N TRP A 178 -11.81 7.50 41.59
CA TRP A 178 -11.89 8.67 40.70
C TRP A 178 -13.29 8.88 40.10
N TYR A 179 -13.98 7.81 39.74
CA TYR A 179 -15.24 7.85 38.99
C TYR A 179 -16.45 7.36 39.80
N GLY A 180 -16.23 6.83 41.00
CA GLY A 180 -17.26 6.32 41.92
C GLY A 180 -17.74 4.90 41.61
N SER A 181 -17.69 4.48 40.34
CA SER A 181 -18.04 3.13 39.89
C SER A 181 -17.36 2.79 38.55
N GLU A 182 -17.29 1.50 38.23
CA GLU A 182 -16.82 1.00 36.92
C GLU A 182 -17.77 1.42 35.79
N GLU A 183 -19.07 1.47 36.06
CA GLU A 183 -20.10 1.91 35.12
C GLU A 183 -19.90 3.39 34.77
N ALA A 184 -19.69 4.25 35.78
CA ALA A 184 -19.45 5.67 35.57
C ALA A 184 -18.15 5.94 34.78
N PHE A 185 -17.10 5.15 35.02
CA PHE A 185 -15.89 5.21 34.20
C PHE A 185 -16.16 4.77 32.76
N THR A 186 -16.86 3.66 32.57
CA THR A 186 -17.20 3.14 31.23
C THR A 186 -18.04 4.15 30.46
N GLU A 187 -19.02 4.78 31.11
CA GLU A 187 -19.84 5.85 30.55
C GLU A 187 -19.00 7.09 30.24
N HIS A 188 -18.07 7.49 31.12
CA HIS A 188 -17.17 8.63 30.90
C HIS A 188 -16.25 8.41 29.69
N VAL A 189 -15.63 7.23 29.60
CA VAL A 189 -14.73 6.87 28.49
C VAL A 189 -15.50 6.77 27.18
N ARG A 190 -16.67 6.12 27.17
CA ARG A 190 -17.49 5.95 25.96
C ARG A 190 -18.23 7.22 25.54
N GLY A 191 -18.48 8.15 26.46
CA GLY A 191 -19.20 9.38 26.23
C GLY A 191 -18.28 10.59 26.10
N PRO A 192 -18.08 11.40 27.16
CA PRO A 192 -17.30 12.63 27.13
C PRO A 192 -15.88 12.49 26.55
N LEU A 193 -15.10 11.52 27.03
CA LEU A 193 -13.71 11.38 26.60
C LEU A 193 -13.63 10.95 25.14
N LYS A 194 -14.47 9.99 24.71
CA LYS A 194 -14.60 9.63 23.29
C LYS A 194 -14.97 10.84 22.44
N LYS A 195 -15.90 11.69 22.90
CA LYS A 195 -16.28 12.91 22.16
C LYS A 195 -15.12 13.90 22.06
N GLU A 196 -14.33 14.08 23.10
CA GLU A 196 -13.15 14.96 23.11
C GLU A 196 -12.02 14.42 22.20
N LEU A 197 -11.74 13.12 22.29
CA LEU A 197 -10.78 12.44 21.43
C LEU A 197 -11.24 12.47 19.97
N LEU A 198 -12.51 12.21 19.69
CA LEU A 198 -13.06 12.31 18.34
C LEU A 198 -13.10 13.76 17.84
N ALA A 199 -13.39 14.74 18.69
CA ALA A 199 -13.35 16.15 18.31
C ALA A 199 -11.92 16.61 17.95
N SER A 200 -10.91 16.07 18.63
CA SER A 200 -9.50 16.34 18.32
C SER A 200 -8.93 15.51 17.17
N THR A 201 -9.61 14.42 16.77
CA THR A 201 -9.19 13.54 15.65
C THR A 201 -10.13 13.59 14.44
N ALA A 202 -11.10 14.50 14.44
CA ALA A 202 -12.16 14.63 13.42
C ALA A 202 -11.65 15.01 12.01
N ASP A 203 -10.35 15.19 11.83
CA ASP A 203 -9.81 15.48 10.52
C ASP A 203 -8.61 14.58 10.24
N LEU A 204 -8.77 13.70 9.25
CA LEU A 204 -7.70 12.86 8.75
C LEU A 204 -6.50 13.75 8.34
N PRO A 205 -5.34 13.63 9.01
CA PRO A 205 -4.18 14.42 8.66
C PRO A 205 -3.74 14.15 7.22
N VAL A 206 -3.30 15.20 6.53
CA VAL A 206 -2.90 15.11 5.11
C VAL A 206 -1.76 14.11 4.91
N GLN A 207 -0.86 13.97 5.88
CA GLN A 207 0.27 13.04 5.84
C GLN A 207 -0.19 11.58 5.76
N TYR A 208 -1.21 11.20 6.55
CA TYR A 208 -1.80 9.86 6.47
C TYR A 208 -2.55 9.65 5.16
N SER A 209 -3.16 10.72 4.63
CA SER A 209 -3.82 10.68 3.32
C SER A 209 -2.79 10.38 2.21
N PHE A 210 -1.64 11.06 2.21
CA PHE A 210 -0.55 10.75 1.28
C PHE A 210 -0.01 9.34 1.45
N LEU A 211 0.12 8.84 2.68
CA LEU A 211 0.57 7.47 2.94
C LEU A 211 -0.38 6.43 2.33
N MET A 212 -1.69 6.65 2.39
CA MET A 212 -2.68 5.76 1.78
C MET A 212 -2.65 5.78 0.25
N VAL A 213 -2.24 6.90 -0.34
CA VAL A 213 -2.25 7.11 -1.79
C VAL A 213 -0.94 6.67 -2.47
N LEU A 214 0.15 6.59 -1.70
CA LEU A 214 1.48 6.21 -2.17
C LEU A 214 1.53 4.91 -3.00
N PRO A 215 0.81 3.82 -2.65
CA PRO A 215 0.82 2.60 -3.46
C PRO A 215 0.29 2.82 -4.88
N PHE A 216 -0.76 3.63 -5.05
CA PHE A 216 -1.33 3.94 -6.37
C PHE A 216 -0.36 4.77 -7.19
N PHE A 217 0.26 5.77 -6.56
CA PHE A 217 1.27 6.57 -7.22
C PHE A 217 2.48 5.72 -7.65
N SER A 218 2.95 4.80 -6.81
CA SER A 218 4.03 3.88 -7.15
C SER A 218 3.72 3.03 -8.38
N VAL A 219 2.53 2.40 -8.43
CA VAL A 219 2.11 1.60 -9.60
C VAL A 219 2.01 2.45 -10.85
N SER A 220 1.56 3.71 -10.72
CA SER A 220 1.45 4.64 -11.83
C SER A 220 2.83 5.05 -12.39
N LEU A 221 3.81 5.31 -11.51
CA LEU A 221 5.19 5.59 -11.89
C LEU A 221 5.88 4.41 -12.57
N ASP A 222 5.64 3.18 -12.11
CA ASP A 222 6.16 1.98 -12.77
C ASP A 222 5.65 1.88 -14.22
N ALA A 223 4.37 2.18 -14.44
CA ALA A 223 3.79 2.18 -15.77
C ALA A 223 4.38 3.30 -16.66
N LEU A 224 4.57 4.50 -16.10
CA LEU A 224 5.22 5.62 -16.79
C LEU A 224 6.66 5.28 -17.19
N LEU A 225 7.43 4.68 -16.26
CA LEU A 225 8.80 4.25 -16.51
C LEU A 225 8.85 3.17 -17.59
N GLY A 226 7.93 2.20 -17.56
CA GLY A 226 7.79 1.19 -18.60
C GLY A 226 7.57 1.79 -19.99
N CYS A 227 6.73 2.83 -20.10
CA CYS A 227 6.53 3.54 -21.36
C CYS A 227 7.75 4.35 -21.79
N SER A 228 8.44 4.99 -20.84
CA SER A 228 9.70 5.68 -21.14
C SER A 228 10.76 4.72 -21.67
N MET A 229 10.90 3.54 -21.06
CA MET A 229 11.83 2.51 -21.52
C MET A 229 11.44 1.91 -22.87
N ALA A 230 10.15 1.94 -23.22
CA ALA A 230 9.65 1.54 -24.54
C ALA A 230 9.87 2.62 -25.64
N GLY A 231 10.53 3.74 -25.32
CA GLY A 231 10.82 4.79 -26.28
C GLY A 231 9.63 5.69 -26.64
N VAL A 232 8.59 5.73 -25.78
CA VAL A 232 7.46 6.66 -25.96
C VAL A 232 7.96 8.10 -25.86
N SER A 233 7.52 8.96 -26.78
CA SER A 233 7.92 10.38 -26.82
C SER A 233 7.55 11.10 -25.51
N VAL A 234 8.42 12.00 -25.06
CA VAL A 234 8.15 12.87 -23.88
C VAL A 234 6.85 13.66 -24.06
N VAL A 235 6.52 14.04 -25.30
CA VAL A 235 5.29 14.78 -25.62
C VAL A 235 4.03 13.95 -25.30
N ASP A 236 4.08 12.63 -25.43
CA ASP A 236 2.97 11.73 -25.10
C ASP A 236 3.00 11.29 -23.62
N LEU A 237 4.19 11.26 -23.02
CA LEU A 237 4.37 10.95 -21.60
C LEU A 237 3.88 12.08 -20.70
N LEU A 238 4.05 13.35 -21.06
CA LEU A 238 3.65 14.48 -20.22
C LEU A 238 2.13 14.53 -19.94
N PRO A 239 1.23 14.45 -20.95
CA PRO A 239 -0.21 14.37 -20.71
C PRO A 239 -0.59 13.19 -19.82
N ARG A 240 0.08 12.05 -20.00
CA ARG A 240 -0.13 10.84 -19.17
C ARG A 240 0.29 11.09 -17.73
N PHE A 241 1.46 11.68 -17.51
CA PHE A 241 1.97 11.99 -16.18
C PHE A 241 1.03 12.91 -15.40
N PHE A 242 0.57 14.00 -16.02
CA PHE A 242 -0.34 14.93 -15.36
C PHE A 242 -1.74 14.35 -15.15
N ALA A 243 -2.31 13.64 -16.12
CA ALA A 243 -3.66 13.08 -15.99
C ALA A 243 -3.70 11.86 -15.07
N ASN A 244 -2.85 10.87 -15.33
CA ASN A 244 -2.87 9.58 -14.66
C ASN A 244 -2.11 9.62 -13.32
N ASP A 245 -0.87 10.10 -13.30
CA ASP A 245 0.00 9.91 -12.13
C ASP A 245 -0.28 11.01 -11.08
N ILE A 246 -0.29 12.28 -11.49
CA ILE A 246 -0.63 13.39 -10.58
C ILE A 246 -2.14 13.49 -10.38
N GLY A 247 -2.92 13.59 -11.45
CA GLY A 247 -4.36 13.78 -11.39
C GLY A 247 -5.09 12.64 -10.72
N TRP A 248 -5.04 11.44 -11.31
CA TRP A 248 -5.80 10.29 -10.82
C TRP A 248 -5.15 9.57 -9.66
N ALA A 249 -3.89 9.15 -9.80
CA ALA A 249 -3.24 8.31 -8.81
C ALA A 249 -2.96 9.05 -7.50
N VAL A 250 -2.71 10.37 -7.53
CA VAL A 250 -2.49 11.18 -6.33
C VAL A 250 -3.73 11.99 -5.95
N LEU A 251 -4.08 13.00 -6.73
CA LEU A 251 -5.03 14.04 -6.29
C LEU A 251 -6.46 13.50 -6.17
N TRP A 252 -6.91 12.69 -7.12
CA TRP A 252 -8.26 12.11 -7.11
C TRP A 252 -8.45 11.12 -5.94
N PHE A 253 -7.45 10.30 -5.64
CA PHE A 253 -7.49 9.42 -4.48
C PHE A 253 -7.39 10.16 -3.15
N LEU A 254 -6.65 11.26 -3.05
CA LEU A 254 -6.65 12.13 -1.85
C LEU A 254 -8.06 12.69 -1.59
N LEU A 255 -8.67 13.26 -2.63
CA LEU A 255 -10.04 13.79 -2.58
C LEU A 255 -11.06 12.71 -2.16
N GLY A 256 -10.97 11.53 -2.78
CA GLY A 256 -11.81 10.38 -2.48
C GLY A 256 -11.61 9.81 -1.08
N THR A 257 -10.37 9.75 -0.59
CA THR A 257 -10.03 9.27 0.75
C THR A 257 -10.64 10.18 1.81
N LYS A 258 -10.51 11.49 1.65
CA LYS A 258 -11.07 12.47 2.57
C LYS A 258 -12.61 12.49 2.52
N LEU A 259 -13.21 12.31 1.34
CA LEU A 259 -14.67 12.15 1.19
C LEU A 259 -15.15 10.88 1.89
N THR A 260 -14.47 9.75 1.66
CA THR A 260 -14.78 8.46 2.30
C THR A 260 -14.66 8.58 3.81
N TRP A 261 -13.62 9.24 4.32
CA TRP A 261 -13.45 9.52 5.75
C TRP A 261 -14.65 10.31 6.31
N ARG A 262 -15.06 11.39 5.65
CA ARG A 262 -16.25 12.17 6.06
C ARG A 262 -17.53 11.34 6.04
N LEU A 263 -17.73 10.51 5.02
CA LEU A 263 -18.86 9.58 4.98
C LEU A 263 -18.81 8.59 6.14
N THR A 264 -17.64 8.04 6.48
CA THR A 264 -17.51 7.16 7.64
C THR A 264 -17.83 7.88 8.95
N GLU A 265 -17.47 9.14 9.12
CA GLU A 265 -17.84 9.93 10.30
C GLU A 265 -19.34 10.13 10.38
N ILE A 266 -19.98 10.60 9.31
CA ILE A 266 -21.43 10.85 9.22
C ILE A 266 -22.22 9.57 9.54
N PHE A 267 -21.76 8.44 9.02
CA PHE A 267 -22.44 7.16 9.15
C PHE A 267 -21.91 6.27 10.29
N SER A 268 -21.00 6.78 11.13
CA SER A 268 -20.41 6.02 12.25
C SER A 268 -21.38 5.76 13.40
N ALA A 269 -22.53 6.43 13.42
CA ALA A 269 -23.54 6.24 14.45
C ALA A 269 -24.07 4.80 14.43
N GLN A 270 -23.94 4.11 15.57
CA GLN A 270 -24.39 2.74 15.72
C GLN A 270 -25.89 2.64 15.45
N ARG A 271 -26.28 1.78 14.50
CA ARG A 271 -27.69 1.60 14.14
C ARG A 271 -28.34 0.50 14.99
N SER A 272 -29.66 0.42 14.91
CA SER A 272 -30.46 -0.55 15.64
C SER A 272 -30.17 -2.01 15.25
N CYS A 273 -29.55 -2.27 14.09
CA CYS A 273 -29.19 -3.62 13.67
C CYS A 273 -27.83 -3.70 12.96
N ARG A 274 -27.07 -4.76 13.27
CA ARG A 274 -25.73 -5.02 12.72
C ARG A 274 -25.71 -5.16 11.20
N ALA A 275 -26.78 -5.72 10.62
CA ALA A 275 -26.90 -5.86 9.16
C ALA A 275 -26.88 -4.49 8.45
N MET A 276 -27.47 -3.47 9.06
CA MET A 276 -27.45 -2.11 8.52
C MET A 276 -26.08 -1.45 8.67
N ASP A 277 -25.33 -1.75 9.72
CA ASP A 277 -23.94 -1.27 9.86
C ASP A 277 -23.05 -1.86 8.76
N TYR A 278 -23.19 -3.17 8.47
CA TYR A 278 -22.49 -3.81 7.35
C TYR A 278 -22.92 -3.23 6.00
N ALA A 279 -24.23 -3.11 5.75
CA ALA A 279 -24.75 -2.55 4.51
C ALA A 279 -24.25 -1.11 4.29
N THR A 280 -24.16 -0.31 5.36
CA THR A 280 -23.65 1.06 5.30
C THR A 280 -22.15 1.10 5.02
N THR A 281 -21.38 0.22 5.67
CA THR A 281 -19.94 0.10 5.41
C THR A 281 -19.68 -0.33 3.97
N CYS A 282 -20.41 -1.33 3.47
CA CYS A 282 -20.36 -1.76 2.07
C CYS A 282 -20.75 -0.60 1.14
N PHE A 283 -21.83 0.13 1.43
CA PHE A 283 -22.24 1.27 0.63
C PHE A 283 -21.14 2.35 0.57
N ILE A 284 -20.55 2.73 1.69
CA ILE A 284 -19.47 3.72 1.74
C ILE A 284 -18.26 3.23 0.94
N TYR A 285 -17.90 1.96 1.06
CA TYR A 285 -16.81 1.37 0.29
C TYR A 285 -17.12 1.37 -1.23
N PHE A 286 -18.28 0.85 -1.63
CA PHE A 286 -18.64 0.76 -3.05
C PHE A 286 -18.86 2.13 -3.68
N ALA A 287 -19.59 3.03 -3.02
CA ALA A 287 -19.85 4.37 -3.54
C ALA A 287 -18.61 5.27 -3.44
N GLY A 288 -17.97 5.30 -2.28
CA GLY A 288 -16.85 6.19 -1.97
C GLY A 288 -15.52 5.75 -2.57
N TYR A 289 -15.28 4.45 -2.72
CA TYR A 289 -14.02 3.92 -3.22
C TYR A 289 -14.13 3.36 -4.63
N VAL A 290 -15.04 2.40 -4.87
CA VAL A 290 -15.11 1.70 -6.17
C VAL A 290 -15.66 2.60 -7.27
N CYS A 291 -16.84 3.18 -7.07
CA CYS A 291 -17.46 4.07 -8.05
C CYS A 291 -16.61 5.32 -8.28
N TRP A 292 -16.06 5.88 -7.20
CA TRP A 292 -15.14 7.02 -7.27
C TRP A 292 -13.90 6.71 -8.11
N SER A 293 -13.25 5.57 -7.88
CA SER A 293 -12.07 5.15 -8.67
C SER A 293 -12.41 4.97 -10.14
N PHE A 294 -13.56 4.36 -10.45
CA PHE A 294 -14.03 4.14 -11.81
C PHE A 294 -14.30 5.45 -12.55
N VAL A 295 -15.04 6.38 -11.93
CA VAL A 295 -15.30 7.71 -12.50
C VAL A 295 -13.99 8.44 -12.77
N GLY A 296 -13.04 8.40 -11.85
CA GLY A 296 -11.73 8.99 -12.06
C GLY A 296 -11.00 8.38 -13.26
N GLY A 297 -11.07 7.06 -13.42
CA GLY A 297 -10.45 6.35 -14.54
C GLY A 297 -11.04 6.77 -15.89
N GLU A 298 -12.36 6.87 -15.98
CA GLU A 298 -13.04 7.35 -17.20
C GLU A 298 -12.67 8.81 -17.51
N VAL A 299 -12.58 9.68 -16.49
CA VAL A 299 -12.15 11.07 -16.68
C VAL A 299 -10.71 11.13 -17.20
N VAL A 300 -9.80 10.28 -16.71
CA VAL A 300 -8.42 10.20 -17.23
C VAL A 300 -8.39 9.90 -18.72
N VAL A 301 -9.19 8.93 -19.18
CA VAL A 301 -9.27 8.58 -20.61
C VAL A 301 -9.67 9.80 -21.46
N LEU A 302 -10.58 10.63 -20.95
CA LEU A 302 -11.02 11.85 -21.63
C LEU A 302 -9.95 12.96 -21.61
N VAL A 303 -9.28 13.18 -20.48
CA VAL A 303 -8.32 14.29 -20.35
C VAL A 303 -6.95 13.97 -20.94
N TRP A 304 -6.61 12.69 -21.13
CA TRP A 304 -5.36 12.26 -21.77
C TRP A 304 -5.30 12.60 -23.27
N ALA A 305 -6.37 13.13 -23.87
CA ALA A 305 -6.35 13.58 -25.25
C ALA A 305 -5.34 14.72 -25.54
N GLY A 306 -4.82 15.41 -24.52
CA GLY A 306 -3.77 16.41 -24.71
C GLY A 306 -3.18 16.95 -23.42
N LEU A 307 -2.05 17.65 -23.53
CA LEU A 307 -1.32 18.18 -22.36
C LEU A 307 -2.16 19.18 -21.55
N TRP A 308 -2.79 20.13 -22.22
CA TRP A 308 -3.51 21.21 -21.53
C TRP A 308 -4.74 20.72 -20.76
N PRO A 309 -5.61 19.83 -21.31
CA PRO A 309 -6.65 19.19 -20.52
C PRO A 309 -6.12 18.45 -19.29
N SER A 310 -5.03 17.69 -19.41
CA SER A 310 -4.39 17.01 -18.27
C SER A 310 -3.92 17.98 -17.18
N VAL A 311 -3.29 19.09 -17.56
CA VAL A 311 -2.82 20.11 -16.61
C VAL A 311 -3.99 20.83 -15.94
N ALA A 312 -5.02 21.21 -16.72
CA ALA A 312 -6.22 21.86 -16.19
C ALA A 312 -6.96 20.95 -15.19
N TRP A 313 -7.03 19.65 -15.48
CA TRP A 313 -7.57 18.63 -14.58
C TRP A 313 -6.81 18.56 -13.26
N ALA A 314 -5.48 18.44 -13.30
CA ALA A 314 -4.66 18.41 -12.10
C ALA A 314 -4.80 19.69 -11.27
N ALA A 315 -4.81 20.86 -11.92
CA ALA A 315 -5.00 22.15 -11.26
C ALA A 315 -6.37 22.24 -10.57
N PHE A 316 -7.44 21.80 -11.25
CA PHE A 316 -8.77 21.73 -10.66
C PHE A 316 -8.79 20.86 -9.40
N LEU A 317 -8.17 19.68 -9.43
CA LEU A 317 -8.10 18.79 -8.28
C LEU A 317 -7.28 19.37 -7.12
N ILE A 318 -6.19 20.09 -7.39
CA ILE A 318 -5.43 20.82 -6.35
C ILE A 318 -6.32 21.83 -5.64
N VAL A 319 -7.12 22.60 -6.39
CA VAL A 319 -8.08 23.55 -5.81
C VAL A 319 -9.13 22.82 -4.96
N MET A 320 -9.69 21.71 -5.45
CA MET A 320 -10.67 20.92 -4.69
C MET A 320 -10.09 20.36 -3.39
N ILE A 321 -8.87 19.81 -3.41
CA ILE A 321 -8.18 19.33 -2.21
C ILE A 321 -7.92 20.48 -1.25
N TYR A 322 -7.43 21.63 -1.74
CA TYR A 322 -7.20 22.80 -0.92
C TYR A 322 -8.49 23.24 -0.21
N LEU A 323 -9.62 23.30 -0.92
CA LEU A 323 -10.92 23.65 -0.34
C LEU A 323 -11.37 22.62 0.72
N GLN A 324 -11.18 21.32 0.44
CA GLN A 324 -11.60 20.24 1.34
C GLN A 324 -10.78 20.15 2.63
N TYR A 325 -9.48 20.45 2.58
CA TYR A 325 -8.62 20.47 3.77
C TYR A 325 -8.66 21.82 4.49
N ARG A 326 -9.01 22.93 3.79
CA ARG A 326 -9.20 24.23 4.42
C ARG A 326 -10.43 24.29 5.32
N SER A 327 -11.54 23.63 4.96
CA SER A 327 -12.73 23.61 5.81
C SER A 327 -12.44 23.02 7.19
N GLY A 328 -11.58 21.99 7.28
CA GLY A 328 -11.13 21.44 8.56
C GLY A 328 -10.29 22.39 9.41
N LEU A 329 -9.53 23.30 8.77
CA LEU A 329 -8.72 24.31 9.48
C LEU A 329 -9.56 25.43 10.10
N CYS A 330 -10.69 25.79 9.49
CA CYS A 330 -11.57 26.84 9.99
C CYS A 330 -12.42 26.38 11.18
N ASP A 331 -12.84 25.11 11.19
CA ASP A 331 -13.67 24.56 12.27
C ASP A 331 -12.87 24.35 13.57
N GLY A 332 -11.55 24.15 13.50
CA GLY A 332 -10.68 23.99 14.67
C GLY A 332 -10.31 25.29 15.39
N ALA A 333 -10.46 26.45 14.74
CA ALA A 333 -10.18 27.77 15.34
C ALA A 333 -11.40 28.37 16.06
N GLY A 334 -12.58 27.81 15.85
CA GLY A 334 -13.81 28.21 16.51
C GLY A 334 -13.88 27.64 17.92
N VAL A 335 -13.37 28.41 18.89
CA VAL A 335 -13.82 28.46 20.30
C VAL A 335 -14.36 27.11 20.78
N VAL A 336 -13.50 26.28 21.41
CA VAL A 336 -13.99 25.30 22.39
C VAL A 336 -14.90 26.10 23.30
N PRO A 337 -16.24 25.92 23.28
CA PRO A 337 -17.12 26.71 24.13
C PRO A 337 -16.61 26.47 25.53
N ALA A 338 -16.10 27.54 26.17
CA ALA A 338 -15.45 27.49 27.46
C ALA A 338 -16.30 26.56 28.32
N ALA A 339 -15.75 25.39 28.62
CA ALA A 339 -16.51 24.29 29.19
C ALA A 339 -17.37 24.85 30.30
N SER A 340 -18.69 24.67 30.19
CA SER A 340 -19.64 25.14 31.18
C SER A 340 -19.06 24.85 32.58
N PRO A 341 -18.90 25.85 33.48
CA PRO A 341 -18.09 25.74 34.70
C PRO A 341 -18.55 24.70 35.73
N ARG A 342 -19.49 23.83 35.40
CA ARG A 342 -20.06 22.84 36.32
C ARG A 342 -19.61 21.44 35.93
N THR A 343 -18.62 20.96 36.70
CA THR A 343 -18.37 19.55 37.11
C THR A 343 -17.99 18.56 36.00
N PRO A 344 -16.76 17.99 35.94
CA PRO A 344 -15.99 17.38 37.04
C PRO A 344 -14.47 17.74 37.09
N ALA A 345 -13.99 18.69 36.29
CA ALA A 345 -12.56 19.06 36.27
C ALA A 345 -12.00 19.55 37.62
N LYS A 346 -12.86 20.10 38.49
CA LYS A 346 -12.50 20.41 39.88
C LYS A 346 -12.29 19.16 40.74
N ALA A 347 -13.04 18.09 40.51
CA ALA A 347 -12.84 16.81 41.21
C ALA A 347 -11.53 16.15 40.76
N GLY A 348 -11.23 16.16 39.45
CA GLY A 348 -9.96 15.67 38.92
C GLY A 348 -8.74 16.45 39.43
N ARG A 349 -8.78 17.79 39.41
CA ARG A 349 -7.68 18.61 39.97
C ARG A 349 -7.57 18.48 41.49
N ALA A 350 -8.68 18.33 42.22
CA ALA A 350 -8.64 18.07 43.65
C ALA A 350 -8.08 16.68 43.97
N ALA A 351 -8.40 15.66 43.18
CA ALA A 351 -7.83 14.32 43.30
C ALA A 351 -6.33 14.31 43.01
N LEU A 352 -5.89 14.98 41.94
CA LEU A 352 -4.47 15.15 41.60
C LEU A 352 -3.71 15.88 42.72
N LYS A 353 -4.31 16.94 43.28
CA LYS A 353 -3.73 17.68 44.41
C LYS A 353 -3.65 16.82 45.68
N ARG A 354 -4.70 16.02 45.98
CA ARG A 354 -4.69 15.07 47.10
C ARG A 354 -3.65 13.96 46.93
N LEU A 355 -3.42 13.49 45.71
CA LEU A 355 -2.44 12.46 45.40
C LEU A 355 -1.01 13.01 45.52
N GLN A 356 -0.78 14.23 45.03
CA GLN A 356 0.47 14.96 45.25
C GLN A 356 0.74 15.16 46.75
N GLU A 357 -0.27 15.60 47.52
CA GLU A 357 -0.16 15.79 48.96
C GLU A 357 0.07 14.48 49.73
N ALA A 358 -0.50 13.36 49.27
CA ALA A 358 -0.28 12.05 49.86
C ALA A 358 1.14 11.53 49.58
N LEU A 359 1.65 11.74 48.36
CA LEU A 359 3.04 11.42 48.00
C LEU A 359 4.03 12.24 48.83
N ASN A 360 3.79 13.54 48.97
CA ASN A 360 4.63 14.41 49.79
C ASN A 360 4.61 14.00 51.26
N ARG A 361 3.43 13.66 51.82
CA ARG A 361 3.32 13.14 53.19
C ARG A 361 4.02 11.79 53.38
N GLY A 362 3.97 10.90 52.38
CA GLY A 362 4.70 9.64 52.41
C GLY A 362 6.22 9.85 52.40
N ALA A 363 6.70 10.79 51.59
CA ALA A 363 8.11 11.18 51.55
C ALA A 363 8.56 11.80 52.88
N GLU A 364 7.77 12.69 53.47
CA GLU A 364 8.04 13.30 54.78
C GLU A 364 8.02 12.26 55.91
N ALA A 365 7.08 11.31 55.91
CA ALA A 365 7.04 10.24 56.91
C ALA A 365 8.23 9.29 56.82
N LEU A 366 8.75 9.04 55.61
CA LEU A 366 9.99 8.28 55.40
C LEU A 366 11.23 9.04 55.90
N VAL A 367 11.22 10.37 55.84
CA VAL A 367 12.31 11.22 56.36
C VAL A 367 12.20 11.41 57.87
N ALA A 368 10.99 11.49 58.42
CA ALA A 368 10.72 11.79 59.82
C ALA A 368 10.68 10.54 60.72
N SER A 369 10.52 9.34 60.16
CA SER A 369 10.60 8.09 60.94
C SER A 369 12.04 7.90 61.45
N PRO A 370 12.31 8.01 62.76
CA PRO A 370 13.58 7.65 63.35
C PRO A 370 13.62 6.14 63.52
N ALA A 371 13.48 5.42 62.40
CA ALA A 371 13.71 3.99 62.38
C ALA A 371 15.22 3.81 62.59
N LYS A 372 15.57 3.31 63.77
CA LYS A 372 16.83 2.65 64.11
C LYS A 372 17.53 2.18 62.83
N GLN A 373 18.59 2.88 62.43
CA GLN A 373 19.52 2.38 61.43
C GLN A 373 19.88 0.95 61.83
N PRO A 374 19.56 -0.08 61.02
CA PRO A 374 20.22 -1.35 61.17
C PRO A 374 21.69 -1.09 60.87
N ARG A 375 22.52 -1.00 61.91
CA ARG A 375 23.96 -1.07 61.79
C ARG A 375 24.28 -2.38 61.05
N GLY A 376 24.55 -2.32 59.75
CA GLY A 376 25.15 -3.44 59.02
C GLY A 376 24.60 -3.81 57.65
N ALA A 377 23.61 -3.13 57.07
CA ALA A 377 23.21 -3.41 55.68
C ALA A 377 23.65 -2.27 54.76
N GLY A 378 24.75 -2.50 54.02
CA GLY A 378 25.22 -1.57 53.00
C GLY A 378 24.13 -1.32 51.96
N LEU A 379 23.83 -0.04 51.71
CA LEU A 379 22.98 0.36 50.58
C LEU A 379 23.59 -0.17 49.29
N THR A 380 22.80 -0.88 48.50
CA THR A 380 23.22 -1.29 47.16
C THR A 380 23.43 -0.05 46.27
N PRO A 381 24.45 -0.03 45.40
CA PRO A 381 24.80 1.12 44.55
C PRO A 381 23.63 1.66 43.69
N GLU A 382 22.66 0.81 43.34
CA GLU A 382 21.50 1.22 42.54
C GLU A 382 20.58 2.22 43.25
N LEU A 383 20.36 2.07 44.56
CA LEU A 383 19.50 2.99 45.32
C LEU A 383 20.16 4.36 45.52
N ALA A 384 21.50 4.41 45.58
CA ALA A 384 22.24 5.66 45.62
C ALA A 384 22.13 6.42 44.28
N TYR A 385 22.18 5.70 43.15
CA TYR A 385 22.02 6.29 41.82
C TYR A 385 20.60 6.83 41.56
N ALA A 386 19.57 6.10 41.98
CA ALA A 386 18.18 6.55 41.86
C ALA A 386 17.90 7.84 42.66
N ARG A 387 18.49 7.96 43.85
CA ARG A 387 18.36 9.16 44.69
C ARG A 387 19.06 10.38 44.06
N GLN A 388 20.22 10.18 43.44
CA GLN A 388 20.96 11.28 42.80
C GLN A 388 20.22 11.84 41.58
N LYS A 389 19.54 10.98 40.79
CA LYS A 389 18.73 11.40 39.63
C LYS A 389 17.49 12.21 39.99
N LEU A 390 16.85 11.91 41.11
CA LEU A 390 15.68 12.66 41.59
C LEU A 390 16.06 14.08 42.03
N VAL A 391 17.18 14.23 42.73
CA VAL A 391 17.65 15.55 43.22
C VAL A 391 18.12 16.46 42.09
N THR A 392 18.66 15.92 40.99
CA THR A 392 19.06 16.73 39.84
C THR A 392 17.88 17.15 38.96
N SER A 393 16.77 16.40 38.95
CA SER A 393 15.55 16.76 38.21
C SER A 393 14.78 17.92 38.83
N GLU A 394 14.82 18.08 40.16
CA GLU A 394 14.15 19.18 40.87
C GLU A 394 14.86 20.54 40.75
N LYS A 395 16.14 20.56 40.35
CA LYS A 395 16.91 21.81 40.19
C LYS A 395 16.92 22.34 38.76
N GLY A 396 16.29 21.63 37.82
CA GLY A 396 16.28 21.96 36.39
C GLY A 396 14.91 22.36 35.82
N ALA A 397 13.88 22.46 36.66
CA ALA A 397 12.55 22.98 36.36
C ALA A 397 12.23 24.11 37.33
#